data_AF-A0A6P6AH58-F1
#
_entry.id   AF-A0A6P6AH58-F1
#
_cell.length_a   1.000
_cell.length_b   1.000
_cell.length_c   1.000
_cell.angle_alpha   90.00
_cell.angle_beta   90.00
_cell.angle_gamma   90.00
#
_symmetry.space_group_name_H-M   'P 1'
#
loop_
_entity.id
_entity.type
_entity.pdbx_description
1 polymer ?
#
loop_
_entity_poly.entity_id
_entity_poly.type
_entity_poly.pdbx_seq_one_letter_code
_entity_poly.pdbx_strand_id
1 'polypeptide(L)'
;MQNQEGPIADKEMETSVSIPISEFDDWANFADDDIMQQQSAIHAEEAKKIPFVGNKEPLSMLAAEYESGSPILLEKIKMLGQQYAAIRRTQGDGNCFFQSFMFSYLLFLEQLDIVLQGNEDSISLDELIIKSRDQSISNYVCKSSVEPMGEESDHVDIAALSDALGVPIRVVYLDRSFCDKGGVCVNHHDFVPTFGDHSNASSHSTEPIKPFITLLYRPGHYDILNPK
;
A
#
# COMPACT_ATOMS: atom_id res chain seq x y z
N MET A 1 -30.81 36.07 73.41
CA MET A 1 -29.81 36.21 74.49
C MET A 1 -29.71 34.83 75.12
N GLN A 2 -28.61 34.09 75.21
CA GLN A 2 -27.17 34.26 75.00
C GLN A 2 -26.69 32.84 74.66
N ASN A 3 -25.99 32.65 73.54
CA ASN A 3 -25.20 31.43 73.33
C ASN A 3 -23.73 31.86 73.32
N GLN A 4 -22.96 31.27 74.23
CA GLN A 4 -21.55 31.55 74.47
C GLN A 4 -20.68 30.98 73.36
N GLU A 5 -19.74 31.81 72.89
CA GLU A 5 -18.58 31.39 72.10
C GLU A 5 -17.57 30.67 72.99
N GLY A 6 -17.04 29.55 72.48
CA GLY A 6 -15.74 29.00 72.85
C GLY A 6 -15.05 28.56 71.56
N PRO A 7 -13.83 29.03 71.26
CA PRO A 7 -13.06 28.55 70.11
C PRO A 7 -12.33 27.27 70.49
N ILE A 8 -12.06 26.34 69.57
CA ILE A 8 -10.85 25.49 69.58
C ILE A 8 -10.72 24.77 68.22
N ALA A 9 -9.68 25.19 67.50
CA ALA A 9 -8.77 24.45 66.63
C ALA A 9 -9.31 23.55 65.51
N ASP A 10 -9.18 24.07 64.29
CA ASP A 10 -8.99 23.31 63.08
C ASP A 10 -7.82 22.33 63.25
N LYS A 11 -8.11 21.04 63.06
CA LYS A 11 -7.10 20.02 62.83
C LYS A 11 -7.61 19.15 61.70
N GLU A 12 -7.40 19.63 60.47
CA GLU A 12 -7.47 18.79 59.28
C GLU A 12 -6.41 17.69 59.44
N MET A 13 -6.87 16.52 59.84
CA MET A 13 -6.06 15.31 59.85
C MET A 13 -6.03 14.81 58.41
N GLU A 14 -5.05 15.31 57.64
CA GLU A 14 -4.64 14.67 56.40
C GLU A 14 -4.29 13.22 56.72
N THR A 15 -5.26 12.35 56.52
CA THR A 15 -5.06 10.92 56.58
C THR A 15 -4.39 10.60 55.26
N SER A 16 -3.06 10.55 55.26
CA SER A 16 -2.25 10.06 54.16
C SER A 16 -2.62 8.61 53.92
N VAL A 17 -3.67 8.39 53.13
CA VAL A 17 -3.95 7.09 52.51
C VAL A 17 -2.84 6.94 51.48
N SER A 18 -1.75 6.29 51.89
CA SER A 18 -0.77 5.74 50.97
C SER A 18 -1.47 4.64 50.18
N ILE A 19 -2.10 5.05 49.08
CA ILE A 19 -2.48 4.15 48.01
C ILE A 19 -1.17 3.49 47.57
N PRO A 20 -1.03 2.15 47.66
CA PRO A 20 0.12 1.51 47.04
C PRO A 20 0.03 1.88 45.56
N ILE A 21 1.04 2.59 45.05
CA ILE A 21 1.21 2.80 43.62
C ILE A 21 1.58 1.42 43.06
N SER A 22 0.57 0.56 42.96
CA SER A 22 0.66 -0.77 42.38
C SER A 22 0.69 -0.58 40.87
N GLU A 23 1.83 -0.85 40.27
CA GLU A 23 1.98 -1.27 38.86
C GLU A 23 1.31 -0.39 37.80
N PHE A 24 1.12 0.91 38.06
CA PHE A 24 0.48 1.81 37.08
C PHE A 24 1.41 2.84 36.45
N ASP A 25 2.70 2.82 36.77
CA ASP A 25 3.71 3.78 36.25
C ASP A 25 4.81 3.09 35.41
N ASP A 26 4.51 1.92 34.85
CA ASP A 26 5.46 1.09 34.08
C ASP A 26 5.42 1.36 32.57
N TRP A 27 4.89 2.51 32.16
CA TRP A 27 4.92 2.94 30.75
C TRP A 27 6.31 3.42 30.30
N ALA A 28 7.22 3.69 31.25
CA ALA A 28 8.60 4.07 30.97
C ALA A 28 9.53 2.89 30.61
N ASN A 29 9.03 1.65 30.68
CA ASN A 29 9.82 0.43 30.44
C ASN A 29 9.67 -0.14 29.03
N PHE A 30 8.78 0.38 28.19
CA PHE A 30 8.78 0.02 26.77
C PHE A 30 9.77 0.93 26.06
N ALA A 31 11.04 0.52 26.01
CA ALA A 31 12.02 1.25 25.23
C ALA A 31 11.68 1.13 23.74
N ASP A 32 12.03 2.15 22.97
CA ASP A 32 11.90 2.09 21.50
C ASP A 32 12.63 0.87 20.91
N ASP A 33 13.70 0.42 21.57
CA ASP A 33 14.44 -0.80 21.24
C ASP A 33 13.59 -2.08 21.37
N ASP A 34 12.74 -2.18 22.40
CA ASP A 34 11.86 -3.33 22.60
C ASP A 34 10.76 -3.37 21.52
N ILE A 35 10.22 -2.19 21.17
CA ILE A 35 9.23 -2.03 20.10
C ILE A 35 9.85 -2.43 18.75
N MET A 36 11.07 -1.95 18.47
CA MET A 36 11.80 -2.25 17.24
C MET A 36 12.13 -3.73 17.14
N GLN A 37 12.56 -4.36 18.25
CA GLN A 37 12.85 -5.79 18.29
C GLN A 37 11.58 -6.63 18.08
N GLN A 38 10.45 -6.22 18.67
CA GLN A 38 9.17 -6.89 18.46
C GLN A 38 8.72 -6.77 17.00
N GLN A 39 8.76 -5.58 16.40
CA GLN A 39 8.41 -5.37 15.00
C GLN A 39 9.30 -6.22 14.07
N SER A 40 10.61 -6.22 14.30
CA SER A 40 11.55 -7.03 13.54
C SER A 40 11.26 -8.54 13.67
N ALA A 41 10.95 -9.02 14.87
CA ALA A 41 10.63 -10.43 15.10
C ALA A 41 9.34 -10.85 14.39
N ILE A 42 8.30 -10.00 14.40
CA ILE A 42 7.04 -10.25 13.68
C ILE A 42 7.30 -10.33 12.18
N HIS A 43 7.97 -9.32 11.61
CA HIS A 43 8.29 -9.30 10.18
C HIS A 43 9.17 -10.49 9.76
N ALA A 44 10.14 -10.89 10.59
CA ALA A 44 11.00 -12.05 10.32
C ALA A 44 10.22 -13.38 10.34
N GLU A 45 9.22 -13.52 11.21
CA GLU A 45 8.37 -14.70 11.25
C GLU A 45 7.40 -14.75 10.06
N GLU A 46 6.90 -13.60 9.62
CA GLU A 46 6.08 -13.48 8.41
C GLU A 46 6.87 -13.74 7.13
N ALA A 47 8.12 -13.26 7.05
CA ALA A 47 9.03 -13.48 5.93
C ALA A 47 9.33 -14.97 5.67
N LYS A 48 9.23 -15.83 6.69
CA LYS A 48 9.37 -17.29 6.52
C LYS A 48 8.22 -17.91 5.74
N LYS A 49 7.05 -17.28 5.72
CA LYS A 49 5.83 -17.83 5.13
C LYS A 49 5.71 -17.50 3.65
N ILE A 50 6.08 -16.27 3.26
CA ILE A 50 5.85 -15.72 1.93
C ILE A 50 7.15 -15.05 1.47
N PRO A 51 7.72 -15.42 0.31
CA PRO A 51 8.84 -14.68 -0.26
C PRO A 51 8.40 -13.28 -0.69
N PHE A 52 9.33 -12.32 -0.78
CA PHE A 52 9.03 -10.93 -1.20
C PHE A 52 8.08 -10.84 -2.41
N VAL A 53 8.32 -11.65 -3.44
CA VAL A 53 7.38 -11.86 -4.55
C VAL A 53 7.26 -13.36 -4.82
N GLY A 54 6.05 -13.87 -4.74
CA GLY A 54 5.69 -15.27 -4.97
C GLY A 54 5.68 -15.68 -6.44
N ASN A 55 5.56 -16.98 -6.63
CA ASN A 55 5.34 -17.57 -7.95
C ASN A 55 3.96 -17.19 -8.51
N LYS A 56 3.83 -17.28 -9.84
CA LYS A 56 2.56 -17.07 -10.54
C LYS A 56 1.60 -18.19 -10.20
N GLU A 57 0.42 -17.85 -9.69
CA GLU A 57 -0.63 -18.80 -9.31
C GLU A 57 -2.00 -18.39 -9.90
N PRO A 58 -2.93 -19.34 -10.14
CA PRO A 58 -4.25 -19.00 -10.66
C PRO A 58 -5.08 -18.23 -9.62
N LEU A 59 -5.95 -17.31 -10.07
CA LEU A 59 -6.83 -16.53 -9.18
C LEU A 59 -7.79 -17.40 -8.35
N SER A 60 -8.00 -18.66 -8.73
CA SER A 60 -8.75 -19.61 -7.90
C SER A 60 -8.11 -19.85 -6.53
N MET A 61 -6.78 -19.75 -6.42
CA MET A 61 -6.09 -19.85 -5.13
C MET A 61 -6.49 -18.71 -4.19
N LEU A 62 -6.68 -17.50 -4.72
CA LEU A 62 -7.20 -16.36 -3.96
C LEU A 62 -8.65 -16.58 -3.53
N ALA A 63 -9.48 -17.21 -4.37
CA ALA A 63 -10.88 -17.51 -4.01
C ALA A 63 -10.99 -18.40 -2.77
N ALA A 64 -10.07 -19.37 -2.60
CA ALA A 64 -10.06 -20.26 -1.44
C ALA A 64 -9.96 -19.53 -0.10
N GLU A 65 -9.27 -18.37 -0.04
CA GLU A 65 -9.16 -17.54 1.17
C GLU A 65 -10.51 -16.94 1.61
N TYR A 66 -11.47 -16.82 0.69
CA TYR A 66 -12.76 -16.15 0.93
C TYR A 66 -13.96 -17.09 0.91
N GLU A 67 -13.76 -18.41 0.78
CA GLU A 67 -14.82 -19.42 0.72
C GLU A 67 -15.79 -19.35 1.90
N SER A 68 -15.28 -19.05 3.10
CA SER A 68 -16.06 -18.94 4.33
C SER A 68 -16.51 -17.51 4.67
N GLY A 69 -16.01 -16.50 3.93
CA GLY A 69 -16.03 -15.10 4.39
C GLY A 69 -17.00 -14.17 3.67
N SER A 70 -17.02 -14.17 2.33
CA SER A 70 -17.78 -13.15 1.59
C SER A 70 -18.15 -13.54 0.15
N PRO A 71 -19.44 -13.78 -0.15
CA PRO A 71 -19.87 -14.17 -1.49
C PRO A 71 -19.63 -13.09 -2.54
N ILE A 72 -19.64 -11.80 -2.16
CA ILE A 72 -19.34 -10.70 -3.09
C ILE A 72 -17.88 -10.74 -3.56
N LEU A 73 -16.94 -11.05 -2.66
CA LEU A 73 -15.53 -11.14 -3.00
C LEU A 73 -15.27 -12.33 -3.93
N LEU A 74 -15.93 -13.47 -3.67
CA LEU A 74 -15.85 -14.64 -4.55
C LEU A 74 -16.34 -14.32 -5.97
N GLU A 75 -17.46 -13.60 -6.11
CA GLU A 75 -17.95 -13.22 -7.44
C GLU A 75 -17.01 -12.20 -8.11
N LYS A 76 -16.44 -11.23 -7.36
CA LYS A 76 -15.41 -10.33 -7.91
C LYS A 76 -14.16 -11.08 -8.37
N ILE A 77 -13.67 -12.05 -7.60
CA ILE A 77 -12.50 -12.89 -7.98
C ILE A 77 -12.80 -13.70 -9.23
N LYS A 78 -14.01 -14.25 -9.35
CA LYS A 78 -14.47 -14.94 -10.55
C LYS A 78 -14.51 -14.02 -11.78
N MET A 79 -14.99 -12.78 -11.62
CA MET A 79 -14.95 -11.76 -12.68
C MET A 79 -13.50 -11.40 -13.05
N LEU A 80 -12.62 -11.22 -12.06
CA LEU A 80 -11.20 -10.98 -12.28
C LEU A 80 -10.56 -12.11 -13.08
N GLY A 81 -10.90 -13.37 -12.78
CA GLY A 81 -10.41 -14.55 -13.51
C GLY A 81 -10.84 -14.60 -14.98
N GLN A 82 -11.78 -13.77 -15.42
CA GLN A 82 -12.11 -13.61 -16.85
C GLN A 82 -11.07 -12.73 -17.56
N GLN A 83 -10.53 -11.71 -16.89
CA GLN A 83 -9.62 -10.71 -17.46
C GLN A 83 -8.14 -11.02 -17.19
N TYR A 84 -7.84 -11.64 -16.05
CA TYR A 84 -6.48 -11.93 -15.59
C TYR A 84 -6.23 -13.43 -15.55
N ALA A 85 -5.03 -13.84 -15.97
CA ALA A 85 -4.64 -15.25 -16.01
C ALA A 85 -4.19 -15.74 -14.64
N ALA A 86 -3.53 -14.88 -13.88
CA ALA A 86 -2.85 -15.26 -12.65
C ALA A 86 -2.62 -14.07 -11.72
N ILE A 87 -2.26 -14.40 -10.49
CA ILE A 87 -1.82 -13.49 -9.45
C ILE A 87 -0.42 -13.90 -8.98
N ARG A 88 0.40 -12.96 -8.53
CA ARG A 88 1.60 -13.22 -7.72
C ARG A 88 1.45 -12.51 -6.39
N ARG A 89 1.64 -13.27 -5.31
CA ARG A 89 1.57 -12.72 -3.96
C ARG A 89 2.81 -11.93 -3.62
N THR A 90 2.66 -10.85 -2.87
CA THR A 90 3.82 -10.18 -2.28
C THR A 90 3.81 -10.29 -0.77
N GLN A 91 4.96 -10.02 -0.15
CA GLN A 91 5.06 -10.03 1.30
C GLN A 91 4.39 -8.78 1.88
N GLY A 92 3.60 -8.94 2.93
CA GLY A 92 2.92 -7.84 3.62
C GLY A 92 3.79 -7.14 4.66
N ASP A 93 4.93 -6.56 4.27
CA ASP A 93 5.88 -5.88 5.16
C ASP A 93 5.81 -4.35 5.08
N GLY A 94 4.65 -3.81 4.64
CA GLY A 94 4.45 -2.39 4.34
C GLY A 94 4.96 -1.99 2.94
N ASN A 95 5.98 -2.66 2.40
CA ASN A 95 6.57 -2.33 1.10
C ASN A 95 5.91 -3.06 -0.08
N CYS A 96 4.82 -3.79 0.16
CA CYS A 96 4.14 -4.64 -0.83
C CYS A 96 3.79 -3.90 -2.14
N PHE A 97 3.45 -2.61 -2.08
CA PHE A 97 3.24 -1.77 -3.27
C PHE A 97 4.53 -1.65 -4.10
N PHE A 98 5.61 -1.15 -3.52
CA PHE A 98 6.89 -0.98 -4.21
C PHE A 98 7.45 -2.31 -4.71
N GLN A 99 7.34 -3.38 -3.92
CA GLN A 99 7.74 -4.73 -4.33
C GLN A 99 6.95 -5.21 -5.55
N SER A 100 5.61 -5.05 -5.52
CA SER A 100 4.73 -5.41 -6.63
C SER A 100 5.03 -4.60 -7.88
N PHE A 101 5.19 -3.28 -7.71
CA PHE A 101 5.46 -2.34 -8.79
C PHE A 101 6.81 -2.63 -9.45
N MET A 102 7.89 -2.69 -8.66
CA MET A 102 9.25 -2.87 -9.20
C MET A 102 9.40 -4.20 -9.93
N PHE A 103 8.83 -5.29 -9.39
CA PHE A 103 8.83 -6.57 -10.11
C PHE A 103 8.07 -6.48 -11.45
N SER A 104 6.88 -5.87 -11.45
CA SER A 104 6.09 -5.71 -12.67
C SER A 104 6.78 -4.80 -13.69
N TYR A 105 7.46 -3.75 -13.22
CA TYR A 105 8.21 -2.81 -14.04
C TYR A 105 9.45 -3.47 -14.66
N LEU A 106 10.19 -4.28 -13.91
CA LEU A 106 11.32 -5.04 -14.47
C LEU A 106 10.87 -6.05 -15.52
N LEU A 107 9.75 -6.75 -15.28
CA LEU A 107 9.14 -7.63 -16.29
C LEU A 107 8.68 -6.87 -17.54
N PHE A 108 8.18 -5.64 -17.37
CA PHE A 108 7.84 -4.77 -18.49
C PHE A 108 9.09 -4.43 -19.32
N LEU A 109 10.18 -4.04 -18.66
CA LEU A 109 11.44 -3.75 -19.33
C LEU A 109 12.02 -4.96 -20.06
N GLU A 110 11.95 -6.16 -19.46
CA GLU A 110 12.40 -7.41 -20.11
C GLU A 110 11.57 -7.71 -21.38
N GLN A 111 10.25 -7.53 -21.32
CA GLN A 111 9.39 -7.69 -22.49
C GLN A 111 9.65 -6.61 -23.55
N LEU A 112 9.93 -5.38 -23.12
CA LEU A 112 10.33 -4.32 -24.04
C LEU A 112 11.67 -4.61 -24.69
N ASP A 113 12.68 -5.12 -23.99
CA ASP A 113 13.98 -5.46 -24.58
C ASP A 113 13.85 -6.58 -25.62
N ILE A 114 13.02 -7.60 -25.36
CA ILE A 114 12.66 -8.63 -26.36
C ILE A 114 12.03 -8.01 -27.62
N VAL A 115 11.24 -6.94 -27.45
CA VAL A 115 10.57 -6.24 -28.57
C VAL A 115 11.51 -5.23 -29.26
N LEU A 116 12.39 -4.58 -28.50
CA LEU A 116 13.30 -3.50 -28.93
C LEU A 116 14.64 -4.00 -29.46
N GLN A 117 14.97 -5.29 -29.31
CA GLN A 117 16.02 -5.95 -30.11
C GLN A 117 15.74 -5.88 -31.63
N GLY A 118 14.67 -5.21 -32.07
CA GLY A 118 14.42 -4.80 -33.45
C GLY A 118 14.35 -3.29 -33.76
N ASN A 119 14.55 -2.33 -32.83
CA ASN A 119 14.48 -0.89 -33.18
C ASN A 119 15.31 0.04 -32.25
N GLU A 120 16.09 0.96 -32.83
CA GLU A 120 17.12 1.78 -32.14
C GLU A 120 16.60 2.99 -31.32
N ASP A 121 15.29 3.18 -31.17
CA ASP A 121 14.70 4.36 -30.51
C ASP A 121 14.30 4.13 -29.03
N SER A 122 15.04 3.28 -28.31
CA SER A 122 14.74 2.98 -26.90
C SER A 122 15.32 4.03 -25.94
N ILE A 123 14.49 4.50 -24.99
CA ILE A 123 14.91 5.39 -23.91
C ILE A 123 15.94 4.63 -23.05
N SER A 124 17.14 5.21 -22.90
CA SER A 124 18.22 4.53 -22.19
C SER A 124 17.95 4.47 -20.68
N LEU A 125 18.46 3.41 -20.04
CA LEU A 125 18.43 3.24 -18.58
C LEU A 125 19.00 4.47 -17.85
N ASP A 126 20.00 5.13 -18.45
CA ASP A 126 20.62 6.35 -17.92
C ASP A 126 19.65 7.54 -17.93
N GLU A 127 18.81 7.69 -18.95
CA GLU A 127 17.80 8.76 -19.00
C GLU A 127 16.71 8.57 -17.93
N LEU A 128 16.35 7.31 -17.67
CA LEU A 128 15.38 6.93 -16.64
C LEU A 128 15.90 7.20 -15.21
N ILE A 129 17.20 6.95 -14.98
CA ILE A 129 17.89 7.27 -13.73
C ILE A 129 18.04 8.78 -13.51
N ILE A 130 18.17 9.56 -14.59
CA ILE A 130 18.21 11.03 -14.50
C ILE A 130 16.82 11.58 -14.15
N LYS A 131 15.75 11.02 -14.72
CA LYS A 131 14.36 11.42 -14.43
C LYS A 131 13.89 11.06 -13.02
N SER A 132 14.38 9.96 -12.44
CA SER A 132 14.05 9.59 -11.05
C SER A 132 14.75 10.47 -10.00
N ARG A 133 15.64 11.38 -10.41
CA ARG A 133 16.42 12.28 -9.55
C ARG A 133 15.85 13.70 -9.43
N ASP A 134 14.60 13.92 -9.81
CA ASP A 134 14.00 15.26 -9.73
C ASP A 134 13.68 15.65 -8.27
N GLN A 135 14.41 16.64 -7.76
CA GLN A 135 14.45 17.03 -6.34
C GLN A 135 13.28 17.93 -5.91
N SER A 136 12.16 17.96 -6.66
CA SER A 136 11.05 18.88 -6.38
C SER A 136 9.81 18.25 -5.73
N ILE A 137 9.84 16.95 -5.41
CA ILE A 137 8.75 16.27 -4.69
C ILE A 137 8.82 16.63 -3.20
N SER A 138 7.71 17.16 -2.67
CA SER A 138 7.57 17.73 -1.33
C SER A 138 8.31 16.96 -0.22
N ASN A 139 9.31 17.62 0.38
CA ASN A 139 10.17 17.10 1.45
C ASN A 139 9.42 16.53 2.67
N TYR A 140 8.15 16.89 2.87
CA TYR A 140 7.38 16.44 4.04
C TYR A 140 6.83 15.04 3.85
N VAL A 141 6.14 14.78 2.73
CA VAL A 141 5.56 13.46 2.39
C VAL A 141 6.67 12.46 2.09
N CYS A 142 7.71 12.89 1.37
CA CYS A 142 8.85 12.03 1.05
C CYS A 142 9.53 11.52 2.33
N LYS A 143 9.82 12.40 3.29
CA LYS A 143 10.52 12.03 4.53
C LYS A 143 9.66 11.30 5.55
N SER A 144 8.36 11.56 5.57
CA SER A 144 7.45 10.96 6.54
C SER A 144 6.85 9.65 6.08
N SER A 145 6.69 9.44 4.76
CA SER A 145 5.85 8.36 4.24
C SER A 145 6.41 7.57 3.06
N VAL A 146 7.42 8.10 2.35
CA VAL A 146 8.04 7.41 1.18
C VAL A 146 9.45 6.91 1.47
N GLU A 147 10.23 7.67 2.24
CA GLU A 147 11.60 7.31 2.67
C GLU A 147 11.64 6.31 3.83
N PRO A 148 10.70 6.33 4.80
CA PRO A 148 10.65 5.30 5.84
C PRO A 148 10.25 3.95 5.25
N MET A 149 11.11 2.96 5.44
CA MET A 149 10.85 1.59 4.99
C MET A 149 9.74 0.96 5.85
N GLY A 150 8.76 0.32 5.19
CA GLY A 150 7.67 -0.40 5.87
C GLY A 150 6.41 0.42 6.14
N GLU A 151 6.24 1.59 5.51
CA GLU A 151 4.99 2.35 5.54
C GLU A 151 4.07 1.97 4.37
N GLU A 152 2.76 1.94 4.61
CA GLU A 152 1.77 1.64 3.57
C GLU A 152 1.75 2.74 2.52
N SER A 153 1.83 2.37 1.24
CA SER A 153 1.75 3.33 0.15
C SER A 153 0.30 3.72 -0.17
N ASP A 154 0.08 5.02 -0.28
CA ASP A 154 -1.21 5.64 -0.57
C ASP A 154 -1.32 6.10 -2.04
N HIS A 155 -2.50 6.59 -2.43
CA HIS A 155 -2.80 7.07 -3.78
C HIS A 155 -1.78 8.09 -4.32
N VAL A 156 -1.30 8.98 -3.44
CA VAL A 156 -0.31 10.01 -3.80
C VAL A 156 1.02 9.39 -4.23
N ASP A 157 1.46 8.32 -3.58
CA ASP A 157 2.71 7.65 -3.88
C ASP A 157 2.64 6.95 -5.24
N ILE A 158 1.51 6.30 -5.53
CA ILE A 158 1.26 5.63 -6.80
C ILE A 158 1.22 6.63 -7.95
N ALA A 159 0.54 7.76 -7.76
CA ALA A 159 0.47 8.83 -8.76
C ALA A 159 1.84 9.43 -9.03
N ALA A 160 2.58 9.79 -7.97
CA ALA A 160 3.92 10.36 -8.10
C ALA A 160 4.89 9.39 -8.80
N LEU A 161 4.83 8.10 -8.47
CA LEU A 161 5.67 7.08 -9.10
C LEU A 161 5.31 6.85 -10.57
N SER A 162 4.01 6.84 -10.90
CA SER A 162 3.52 6.76 -12.29
C SER A 162 4.03 7.94 -13.12
N ASP A 163 3.90 9.16 -12.60
CA ASP A 163 4.39 10.38 -13.25
C ASP A 163 5.92 10.38 -13.42
N ALA A 164 6.66 10.02 -12.37
CA ALA A 164 8.13 10.04 -12.37
C ALA A 164 8.75 9.03 -13.34
N LEU A 165 8.15 7.84 -13.47
CA LEU A 165 8.65 6.78 -14.36
C LEU A 165 7.99 6.80 -15.74
N GLY A 166 6.93 7.60 -15.94
CA GLY A 166 6.21 7.66 -17.20
C GLY A 166 5.47 6.37 -17.54
N VAL A 167 5.10 5.56 -16.54
CA VAL A 167 4.43 4.27 -16.74
C VAL A 167 3.00 4.32 -16.21
N PRO A 168 1.98 3.98 -17.01
CA PRO A 168 0.61 3.87 -16.52
C PRO A 168 0.45 2.66 -15.60
N ILE A 169 -0.17 2.88 -14.44
CA ILE A 169 -0.42 1.87 -13.41
C ILE A 169 -1.93 1.70 -13.23
N ARG A 170 -2.42 0.46 -13.22
CA ARG A 170 -3.80 0.14 -12.85
C ARG A 170 -3.84 -0.49 -11.46
N VAL A 171 -4.63 0.09 -10.56
CA VAL A 171 -4.94 -0.53 -9.26
C VAL A 171 -6.37 -1.03 -9.28
N VAL A 172 -6.55 -2.32 -9.06
CA VAL A 172 -7.83 -3.01 -9.06
C VAL A 172 -8.23 -3.30 -7.61
N TYR A 173 -9.43 -2.90 -7.20
CA TYR A 173 -9.86 -2.97 -5.81
C TYR A 173 -10.71 -4.22 -5.55
N LEU A 174 -10.27 -5.05 -4.60
CA LEU A 174 -11.03 -6.18 -4.09
C LEU A 174 -11.64 -5.83 -2.73
N ASP A 175 -12.81 -5.22 -2.78
CA ASP A 175 -13.57 -4.76 -1.63
C ASP A 175 -15.03 -5.25 -1.68
N ARG A 176 -15.79 -4.94 -0.63
CA ARG A 176 -17.22 -5.31 -0.52
C ARG A 176 -18.16 -4.29 -1.15
N SER A 177 -17.66 -3.36 -1.96
CA SER A 177 -18.49 -2.35 -2.62
C SER A 177 -19.31 -2.94 -3.78
N PHE A 178 -20.45 -2.32 -4.05
CA PHE A 178 -21.34 -2.64 -5.17
C PHE A 178 -21.26 -1.51 -6.20
N CYS A 179 -21.56 -1.83 -7.46
CA CYS A 179 -21.81 -0.79 -8.44
C CYS A 179 -23.16 -0.10 -8.18
N ASP A 180 -23.27 1.18 -8.54
CA ASP A 180 -24.49 2.00 -8.38
C ASP A 180 -25.75 1.38 -9.02
N LYS A 181 -25.56 0.47 -9.99
CA LYS A 181 -26.61 -0.27 -10.69
C LYS A 181 -27.05 -1.56 -9.98
N GLY A 182 -26.63 -1.78 -8.74
CA GLY A 182 -26.99 -2.97 -7.95
C GLY A 182 -26.31 -4.28 -8.39
N GLY A 183 -25.33 -4.19 -9.29
CA GLY A 183 -24.52 -5.33 -9.75
C GLY A 183 -23.19 -5.44 -9.00
N VAL A 184 -22.63 -6.65 -9.00
CA VAL A 184 -21.22 -6.86 -8.59
C VAL A 184 -20.32 -6.39 -9.73
N CYS A 185 -19.35 -5.56 -9.42
CA CYS A 185 -18.35 -5.09 -10.36
C CYS A 185 -16.99 -4.97 -9.68
N VAL A 186 -15.95 -5.03 -10.50
CA VAL A 186 -14.57 -4.86 -10.04
C VAL A 186 -14.16 -3.43 -10.36
N ASN A 187 -13.96 -2.64 -9.30
CA ASN A 187 -13.51 -1.26 -9.42
C ASN A 187 -12.01 -1.22 -9.71
N HIS A 188 -11.59 -0.24 -10.49
CA HIS A 188 -10.18 0.03 -10.74
C HIS A 188 -9.94 1.53 -10.85
N HIS A 189 -8.71 1.94 -10.61
CA HIS A 189 -8.21 3.28 -10.85
C HIS A 189 -6.97 3.20 -11.72
N ASP A 190 -6.93 4.06 -12.74
CA ASP A 190 -5.81 4.16 -13.66
C ASP A 190 -5.03 5.44 -13.35
N PHE A 191 -3.78 5.26 -13.00
CA PHE A 191 -2.80 6.33 -12.84
C PHE A 191 -2.07 6.46 -14.18
N VAL A 192 -2.33 7.55 -14.89
CA VAL A 192 -1.74 7.82 -16.20
C VAL A 192 -0.77 9.00 -16.06
N PRO A 193 0.47 8.88 -16.54
CA PRO A 193 1.46 9.94 -16.43
C PRO A 193 1.04 11.22 -17.15
N THR A 194 1.24 12.36 -16.49
CA THR A 194 0.87 13.69 -17.00
C THR A 194 1.81 14.18 -18.11
N PHE A 195 3.07 13.72 -18.13
CA PHE A 195 4.12 14.19 -19.05
C PHE A 195 3.98 13.71 -20.51
N GLY A 196 2.98 12.86 -20.82
CA GLY A 196 2.72 12.37 -22.18
C GLY A 196 1.87 13.31 -23.04
N ASP A 197 1.27 14.36 -22.48
CA ASP A 197 0.37 15.26 -23.21
C ASP A 197 1.14 16.41 -23.87
N HIS A 198 2.11 16.06 -24.72
CA HIS A 198 2.61 17.01 -25.72
C HIS A 198 1.56 17.16 -26.81
N SER A 199 0.66 18.11 -26.59
CA SER A 199 -0.06 18.89 -27.59
C SER A 199 0.30 18.56 -29.05
N ASN A 200 -0.37 17.58 -29.62
CA ASN A 200 -0.73 17.58 -31.02
C ASN A 200 -2.20 17.17 -31.09
N ALA A 201 -3.05 18.18 -30.89
CA ALA A 201 -4.44 18.15 -31.27
C ALA A 201 -4.54 18.00 -32.80
N SER A 202 -4.26 16.80 -33.31
CA SER A 202 -4.65 16.35 -34.64
C SER A 202 -4.50 14.83 -34.74
N SER A 203 -5.61 14.20 -35.13
CA SER A 203 -5.77 12.83 -35.63
C SER A 203 -5.69 11.65 -34.65
N HIS A 204 -6.90 11.21 -34.25
CA HIS A 204 -7.37 9.83 -34.38
C HIS A 204 -6.53 8.68 -33.78
N SER A 205 -6.60 8.52 -32.46
CA SER A 205 -6.80 7.22 -31.81
C SER A 205 -7.12 7.43 -30.32
N THR A 206 -8.40 7.64 -30.00
CA THR A 206 -8.90 7.64 -28.60
C THR A 206 -9.03 6.21 -28.08
N GLU A 207 -7.99 5.40 -28.25
CA GLU A 207 -7.89 4.12 -27.57
C GLU A 207 -7.38 4.44 -26.14
N PRO A 208 -8.11 4.04 -25.09
CA PRO A 208 -7.65 4.25 -23.72
C PRO A 208 -6.30 3.57 -23.54
N ILE A 209 -5.29 4.31 -23.04
CA ILE A 209 -3.96 3.76 -22.75
C ILE A 209 -4.15 2.58 -21.80
N LYS A 210 -3.89 1.37 -22.27
CA LYS A 210 -4.04 0.16 -21.48
C LYS A 210 -2.81 0.03 -20.56
N PRO A 211 -2.97 0.09 -19.23
CA PRO A 211 -1.84 -0.01 -18.31
C PRO A 211 -1.19 -1.38 -18.40
N PHE A 212 0.14 -1.42 -18.45
CA PHE A 212 0.89 -2.68 -18.45
C PHE A 212 1.03 -3.25 -17.04
N ILE A 213 1.25 -2.39 -16.06
CA ILE A 213 1.34 -2.78 -14.65
C ILE A 213 -0.07 -2.77 -14.06
N THR A 214 -0.54 -3.94 -13.63
CA THR A 214 -1.82 -4.06 -12.91
C THR A 214 -1.58 -4.67 -11.54
N LEU A 215 -2.00 -3.96 -10.50
CA LEU A 215 -1.93 -4.38 -9.11
C LEU A 215 -3.34 -4.66 -8.57
N LEU A 216 -3.47 -5.65 -7.69
CA LEU A 216 -4.68 -5.93 -6.91
C LEU A 216 -4.50 -5.32 -5.53
N TYR A 217 -5.34 -4.36 -5.18
CA TYR A 217 -5.45 -3.85 -3.81
C TYR A 217 -6.48 -4.67 -3.02
N ARG A 218 -6.01 -5.21 -1.91
CA ARG A 218 -6.82 -5.72 -0.80
C ARG A 218 -6.57 -4.76 0.38
N PRO A 219 -7.48 -4.65 1.37
CA PRO A 219 -7.27 -3.74 2.49
C PRO A 219 -5.87 -3.92 3.12
N GLY A 220 -5.01 -2.89 2.99
CA GLY A 220 -3.63 -2.88 3.48
C GLY A 220 -2.61 -3.70 2.68
N HIS A 221 -2.92 -4.18 1.48
CA HIS A 221 -2.01 -5.08 0.74
C HIS A 221 -2.14 -5.01 -0.78
N TYR A 222 -1.00 -5.11 -1.48
CA TYR A 222 -0.94 -5.14 -2.93
C TYR A 222 -0.38 -6.47 -3.44
N ASP A 223 -1.05 -7.06 -4.43
CA ASP A 223 -0.55 -8.21 -5.20
C ASP A 223 -0.42 -7.85 -6.69
N ILE A 224 0.30 -8.65 -7.47
CA ILE A 224 0.45 -8.41 -8.91
C ILE A 224 -0.60 -9.21 -9.68
N LEU A 225 -1.35 -8.55 -10.57
CA LEU A 225 -2.25 -9.22 -11.52
C LEU A 225 -1.58 -9.36 -12.88
N ASN A 226 -1.53 -10.58 -13.40
CA ASN A 226 -1.05 -10.83 -14.74
C ASN A 226 -2.22 -10.93 -15.73
N PRO A 227 -2.27 -10.09 -16.78
CA PRO A 227 -3.30 -10.21 -17.81
C PRO A 227 -3.22 -11.55 -18.54
N LYS A 228 -4.33 -11.94 -19.18
CA LYS A 228 -4.37 -13.09 -20.10
C LYS A 228 -3.66 -12.81 -21.41
#